data_AF-A0AAP0IKM6-F1
#
_entry.id   AF-A0AAP0IKM6-F1
#
_cell.length_a   1.000
_cell.length_b   1.000
_cell.length_c   1.000
_cell.angle_alpha   90.00
_cell.angle_beta   90.00
_cell.angle_gamma   90.00
#
_symmetry.space_group_name_H-M   'P 1'
#
loop_
_entity.id
_entity.type
_entity.pdbx_description
1 polymer ?
#
loop_
_entity_poly.entity_id
_entity_poly.type
_entity_poly.pdbx_seq_one_letter_code
_entity_poly.pdbx_strand_id
1 'polypeptide(L)'
;MKFAQENEIKGKSLENLLDNIPHWFGIVKGRRKRKKASSCLEPYVDPTTKKKTLKKNEDSYDPDEERPHVDFMRIKHWFSSKDDTIVDLNYCIGDRIWFKILWTEDKWLDNKHLDAGTWWLRKKMSKSPNHKPRVAILDTMFSSMLYKRGSKITINDTLLSYMDGSFCSQNPSISFKEADKVIIFFQIDEVINLYVIVYVLTTRCMYYQYYVLVQIAFALNVRNSHWVALDCDINDRVICVLDSMMSSRSHWEKKIEYFPSTIDKLLIACGREVPNNEWKIIIPKIPQQMGGDCGIFTLMHLEYLVFGKDPKLLTQSKIAEFRKKKAVDFFRWGTLTSTSSNSQDAE
;
A
#
# COMPACT_ATOMS: atom_id res chain seq x y z
N MET A 1 41.53 -33.63 19.42
CA MET A 1 42.06 -32.99 20.65
C MET A 1 42.58 -31.62 20.23
N LYS A 2 41.85 -30.54 20.54
CA LYS A 2 42.11 -29.61 21.68
C LYS A 2 43.44 -28.85 21.47
N PHE A 3 43.54 -27.52 21.51
CA PHE A 3 42.69 -26.48 22.10
C PHE A 3 43.09 -25.11 21.53
N ALA A 4 42.14 -24.18 21.66
CA ALA A 4 42.21 -22.72 21.54
C ALA A 4 43.49 -22.01 21.99
N GLN A 5 43.71 -20.84 21.39
CA GLN A 5 44.07 -19.64 22.14
C GLN A 5 43.15 -18.49 21.72
N GLU A 6 42.26 -18.12 22.63
CA GLU A 6 41.61 -16.81 22.71
C GLU A 6 42.59 -15.82 23.36
N ASN A 7 42.58 -14.54 22.93
CA ASN A 7 42.02 -13.45 23.75
C ASN A 7 42.20 -12.04 23.13
N GLU A 8 41.06 -11.39 22.97
CA GLU A 8 40.69 -10.02 23.35
C GLU A 8 41.37 -8.75 22.79
N ILE A 9 40.63 -8.12 21.87
CA ILE A 9 39.99 -6.77 21.94
C ILE A 9 40.82 -5.60 22.50
N LYS A 10 40.98 -4.54 21.67
CA LYS A 10 40.91 -3.13 22.11
C LYS A 10 40.39 -2.24 20.98
N GLY A 11 39.44 -1.39 21.34
CA GLY A 11 38.43 -0.83 20.43
C GLY A 11 38.91 0.25 19.47
N LYS A 12 38.13 0.39 18.39
CA LYS A 12 38.00 1.62 17.59
C LYS A 12 36.54 1.77 17.17
N SER A 13 36.06 3.01 17.31
CA SER A 13 34.71 3.51 17.04
C SER A 13 34.08 2.97 15.74
N LEU A 14 32.77 2.74 15.80
CA LEU A 14 31.86 2.32 14.72
C LEU A 14 31.64 3.38 13.63
N GLU A 15 32.38 4.49 13.64
CA GLU A 15 32.22 5.61 12.70
C GLU A 15 33.03 5.48 11.40
N ASN A 16 33.87 4.45 11.23
CA ASN A 16 34.75 4.30 10.05
C ASN A 16 34.28 3.28 8.99
N LEU A 17 33.00 2.90 8.97
CA LEU A 17 32.46 1.91 8.01
C LEU A 17 31.54 2.50 6.93
N LEU A 18 31.47 3.83 6.80
CA LEU A 18 30.68 4.52 5.76
C LEU A 18 31.49 5.08 4.58
N ASP A 19 32.82 4.95 4.59
CA ASP A 19 33.69 5.58 3.59
C ASP A 19 34.15 4.69 2.42
N ASN A 20 33.63 3.46 2.29
CA ASN A 20 34.03 2.54 1.21
C ASN A 20 32.87 2.11 0.30
N ILE A 21 32.22 3.08 -0.34
CA ILE A 21 31.41 2.84 -1.55
C ILE A 21 32.26 3.16 -2.79
N PRO A 22 32.49 2.20 -3.72
CA PRO A 22 33.28 2.42 -4.93
C PRO A 22 32.71 3.49 -5.86
N HIS A 23 33.65 4.23 -6.44
CA HIS A 23 33.52 5.48 -7.18
C HIS A 23 33.42 5.25 -8.70
N TRP A 24 32.37 4.60 -9.24
CA TRP A 24 32.12 4.67 -10.69
C TRP A 24 30.67 4.40 -11.11
N PHE A 25 29.89 5.47 -11.23
CA PHE A 25 29.09 5.70 -12.43
C PHE A 25 29.38 7.14 -12.86
N GLY A 26 30.04 7.31 -14.01
CA GLY A 26 30.10 8.58 -14.75
C GLY A 26 31.32 9.47 -14.51
N ILE A 27 32.32 9.34 -15.36
CA ILE A 27 33.37 10.34 -15.59
C ILE A 27 32.73 11.60 -16.18
N VAL A 28 32.79 12.74 -15.45
CA VAL A 28 32.67 14.08 -16.03
C VAL A 28 34.03 14.76 -15.85
N LYS A 29 34.75 14.97 -16.96
CA LYS A 29 36.04 15.67 -16.97
C LYS A 29 35.91 17.08 -16.37
N GLY A 30 36.96 17.49 -15.68
CA GLY A 30 37.00 18.58 -14.70
C GLY A 30 36.41 19.93 -15.14
N ARG A 31 35.50 20.45 -14.31
CA ARG A 31 35.18 21.88 -14.24
C ARG A 31 35.90 22.48 -13.03
N ARG A 32 36.70 23.52 -13.28
CA ARG A 32 37.32 24.39 -12.25
C ARG A 32 36.22 24.80 -11.26
N LYS A 33 36.34 24.46 -9.98
CA LYS A 33 35.38 24.92 -8.94
C LYS A 33 35.47 26.44 -8.84
N ARG A 34 34.49 27.16 -9.40
CA ARG A 34 34.32 28.60 -9.15
C ARG A 34 33.97 28.78 -7.68
N LYS A 35 34.90 29.31 -6.89
CA LYS A 35 34.56 29.87 -5.57
C LYS A 35 33.68 31.11 -5.81
N LYS A 36 32.54 31.18 -5.13
CA LYS A 36 31.71 32.40 -5.11
C LYS A 36 32.53 33.54 -4.48
N ALA A 37 32.39 34.74 -5.01
CA ALA A 37 32.93 35.94 -4.37
C ALA A 37 32.36 36.06 -2.95
N SER A 38 33.14 36.62 -2.02
CA SER A 38 32.78 36.77 -0.60
C SER A 38 31.46 37.51 -0.37
N SER A 39 31.05 38.36 -1.33
CA SER A 39 29.76 39.07 -1.32
C SER A 39 28.53 38.19 -1.59
N CYS A 40 28.71 36.90 -1.92
CA CYS A 40 27.64 35.95 -2.20
C CYS A 40 27.50 34.86 -1.12
N LEU A 41 28.11 35.07 0.05
CA LEU A 41 27.90 34.24 1.23
C LEU A 41 26.74 34.86 2.03
N GLU A 42 25.66 34.08 2.08
CA GLU A 42 24.33 34.37 2.67
C GLU A 42 23.43 35.32 1.86
N PRO A 43 22.18 34.92 1.56
CA PRO A 43 21.26 35.82 0.90
C PRO A 43 20.71 36.82 1.92
N TYR A 44 21.01 38.10 1.72
CA TYR A 44 20.07 39.16 2.08
C TYR A 44 18.74 38.85 1.41
N VAL A 45 17.72 38.51 2.21
CA VAL A 45 16.34 38.31 1.73
C VAL A 45 15.67 39.66 1.82
N ASP A 46 15.47 40.32 0.67
CA ASP A 46 14.71 41.57 0.62
C ASP A 46 13.30 41.31 1.19
N PRO A 47 12.91 41.97 2.31
CA PRO A 47 11.63 41.75 2.98
C PRO A 47 10.41 42.13 2.12
N THR A 48 10.61 42.82 1.00
CA THR A 48 9.55 43.14 0.03
C THR A 48 9.36 42.07 -1.05
N THR A 49 10.28 41.10 -1.15
CA THR A 49 10.15 39.99 -2.09
C THR A 49 9.07 39.04 -1.59
N LYS A 50 7.86 39.15 -2.14
CA LYS A 50 6.79 38.16 -1.93
C LYS A 50 7.38 36.77 -2.21
N LYS A 51 7.38 35.89 -1.20
CA LYS A 51 7.69 34.46 -1.38
C LYS A 51 6.88 33.97 -2.57
N LYS A 52 7.53 33.54 -3.64
CA LYS A 52 6.85 32.84 -4.73
C LYS A 52 6.23 31.60 -4.12
N THR A 53 4.92 31.63 -3.89
CA THR A 53 4.15 30.43 -3.56
C THR A 53 4.35 29.48 -4.73
N LEU A 54 5.11 28.40 -4.53
CA LEU A 54 5.14 27.29 -5.49
C LEU A 54 3.69 26.89 -5.69
N LYS A 55 3.15 27.10 -6.91
CA LYS A 55 1.80 26.64 -7.23
C LYS A 55 1.76 25.15 -6.96
N LYS A 56 0.89 24.71 -6.05
CA LYS A 56 0.61 23.29 -5.81
C LYS A 56 0.27 22.69 -7.18
N ASN A 57 0.94 21.61 -7.55
CA ASN A 57 0.56 20.89 -8.76
C ASN A 57 -0.86 20.36 -8.52
N GLU A 58 -1.83 20.78 -9.35
CA GLU A 58 -3.26 20.49 -9.14
C GLU A 58 -3.53 18.98 -9.06
N ASP A 59 -2.68 18.16 -9.67
CA ASP A 59 -2.79 16.71 -9.70
C ASP A 59 -2.10 15.99 -8.51
N SER A 60 -1.40 16.73 -7.63
CA SER A 60 -0.73 16.12 -6.47
C SER A 60 -1.70 15.75 -5.35
N TYR A 61 -1.61 14.52 -4.84
CA TYR A 61 -2.42 14.04 -3.72
C TYR A 61 -1.65 14.13 -2.39
N ASP A 62 -2.33 14.61 -1.34
CA ASP A 62 -1.81 14.61 0.02
C ASP A 62 -2.76 13.83 0.97
N PRO A 63 -2.28 12.76 1.62
CA PRO A 63 -3.04 12.00 2.61
C PRO A 63 -3.59 12.82 3.78
N ASP A 64 -2.98 13.97 4.12
CA ASP A 64 -3.45 14.85 5.21
C ASP A 64 -4.38 15.98 4.72
N GLU A 65 -4.61 16.12 3.41
CA GLU A 65 -5.41 17.23 2.89
C GLU A 65 -6.87 17.16 3.37
N GLU A 66 -7.35 18.24 3.97
CA GLU A 66 -8.73 18.38 4.40
C GLU A 66 -9.71 18.35 3.22
N ARG A 67 -10.95 17.92 3.48
CA ARG A 67 -12.02 17.97 2.50
C ARG A 67 -12.91 19.18 2.71
N PRO A 68 -13.48 19.76 1.64
CA PRO A 68 -14.46 20.83 1.78
C PRO A 68 -15.60 20.45 2.72
N HIS A 69 -15.97 21.34 3.64
CA HIS A 69 -17.05 21.10 4.61
C HIS A 69 -18.37 20.67 3.94
N VAL A 70 -18.64 21.18 2.73
CA VAL A 70 -19.82 20.82 1.92
C VAL A 70 -19.91 19.32 1.63
N ASP A 71 -18.78 18.62 1.46
CA ASP A 71 -18.80 17.19 1.16
C ASP A 71 -19.20 16.36 2.39
N PHE A 72 -18.76 16.78 3.59
CA PHE A 72 -19.22 16.19 4.84
C PHE A 72 -20.73 16.42 5.04
N MET A 73 -21.25 17.58 4.63
CA MET A 73 -22.70 17.85 4.69
C MET A 73 -23.48 16.98 3.71
N ARG A 74 -22.96 16.75 2.50
CA ARG A 74 -23.60 15.89 1.49
C ARG A 74 -23.78 14.46 1.98
N ILE A 75 -22.72 13.83 2.48
CA ILE A 75 -22.82 12.45 2.98
C ILE A 75 -23.67 12.36 4.26
N LYS A 76 -23.61 13.36 5.16
CA LYS A 76 -24.51 13.42 6.32
C LYS A 76 -25.97 13.53 5.90
N HIS A 77 -26.27 14.37 4.92
CA HIS A 77 -27.63 14.49 4.37
C HIS A 77 -28.08 13.15 3.77
N TRP A 78 -27.21 12.49 3.01
CA TRP A 78 -27.47 11.16 2.48
C TRP A 78 -27.72 10.10 3.57
N PHE A 79 -27.02 10.16 4.71
CA PHE A 79 -27.31 9.28 5.85
C PHE A 79 -28.71 9.45 6.46
N SER A 80 -29.30 10.63 6.30
CA SER A 80 -30.64 10.97 6.80
C SER A 80 -31.73 10.87 5.74
N SER A 81 -31.36 10.78 4.45
CA SER A 81 -32.31 10.59 3.36
C SER A 81 -33.03 9.24 3.48
N LYS A 82 -34.30 9.20 3.03
CA LYS A 82 -35.17 8.01 3.07
C LYS A 82 -35.21 7.25 1.74
N ASP A 83 -34.45 7.69 0.74
CA ASP A 83 -34.39 6.99 -0.54
C ASP A 83 -33.61 5.67 -0.40
N ASP A 84 -33.83 4.72 -1.31
CA ASP A 84 -33.10 3.45 -1.31
C ASP A 84 -31.82 3.52 -2.16
N THR A 85 -31.17 4.69 -2.20
CA THR A 85 -29.93 4.83 -2.95
C THR A 85 -28.76 4.15 -2.25
N ILE A 86 -27.90 3.56 -3.06
CA ILE A 86 -26.63 2.94 -2.69
C ILE A 86 -25.52 3.62 -3.49
N VAL A 87 -24.28 3.47 -3.05
CA VAL A 87 -23.13 4.00 -3.76
C VAL A 87 -22.39 2.84 -4.43
N ASP A 88 -22.33 2.85 -5.76
CA ASP A 88 -21.47 1.95 -6.51
C ASP A 88 -20.05 2.54 -6.53
N LEU A 89 -19.10 1.86 -5.87
CA LEU A 89 -17.70 2.28 -5.81
C LEU A 89 -16.87 1.76 -6.98
N ASN A 90 -17.49 1.14 -7.99
CA ASN A 90 -16.83 0.40 -9.07
C ASN A 90 -15.93 -0.73 -8.56
N TYR A 91 -16.10 -1.15 -7.30
CA TYR A 91 -15.38 -2.28 -6.73
C TYR A 91 -16.37 -3.12 -5.92
N CYS A 92 -17.06 -2.46 -4.99
CA CYS A 92 -18.16 -3.01 -4.24
C CYS A 92 -19.31 -2.01 -4.15
N ILE A 93 -20.47 -2.48 -3.72
CA ILE A 93 -21.60 -1.62 -3.34
C ILE A 93 -21.41 -1.21 -1.89
N GLY A 94 -21.42 0.11 -1.64
CA GLY A 94 -21.43 0.70 -0.31
C GLY A 94 -22.84 1.22 0.02
N ASP A 95 -23.54 0.52 0.91
CA ASP A 95 -24.80 1.01 1.46
C ASP A 95 -24.57 2.01 2.62
N ARG A 96 -25.66 2.55 3.17
CA ARG A 96 -25.56 3.50 4.29
C ARG A 96 -24.91 2.90 5.53
N ILE A 97 -25.07 1.61 5.79
CA ILE A 97 -24.49 0.95 6.97
C ILE A 97 -22.97 0.86 6.80
N TRP A 98 -22.51 0.46 5.61
CA TRP A 98 -21.11 0.42 5.24
C TRP A 98 -20.42 1.78 5.44
N PHE A 99 -21.02 2.86 4.92
CA PHE A 99 -20.47 4.20 5.14
C PHE A 99 -20.57 4.67 6.59
N LYS A 100 -21.61 4.29 7.34
CA LYS A 100 -21.73 4.60 8.77
C LYS A 100 -20.67 3.88 9.60
N ILE A 101 -20.31 2.64 9.26
CA ILE A 101 -19.20 1.89 9.87
C ILE A 101 -17.88 2.65 9.63
N LEU A 102 -17.63 3.09 8.39
CA LEU A 102 -16.43 3.85 8.07
C LEU A 102 -16.39 5.22 8.76
N TRP A 103 -17.53 5.90 8.86
CA TRP A 103 -17.67 7.23 9.44
C TRP A 103 -17.52 7.27 10.97
N THR A 104 -17.97 6.22 11.65
CA THR A 104 -18.09 6.20 13.11
C THR A 104 -16.81 5.68 13.75
N GLU A 105 -16.35 6.37 14.80
CA GLU A 105 -15.20 5.96 15.61
C GLU A 105 -15.45 4.58 16.24
N ASP A 106 -14.36 3.83 16.51
CA ASP A 106 -14.39 2.52 17.16
C ASP A 106 -15.15 1.40 16.41
N LYS A 107 -15.70 1.67 15.23
CA LYS A 107 -16.33 0.65 14.37
C LYS A 107 -15.29 -0.10 13.56
N TRP A 108 -15.39 -1.43 13.58
CA TRP A 108 -14.45 -2.32 12.93
C TRP A 108 -14.67 -2.31 11.43
N LEU A 109 -13.59 -2.10 10.67
CA LEU A 109 -13.61 -2.22 9.23
C LEU A 109 -13.44 -3.69 8.83
N ASP A 110 -14.21 -4.13 7.85
CA ASP A 110 -14.12 -5.49 7.28
C ASP A 110 -13.23 -5.52 6.02
N ASN A 111 -13.09 -6.70 5.41
CA ASN A 111 -12.29 -6.88 4.20
C ASN A 111 -12.77 -5.96 3.06
N LYS A 112 -14.08 -5.74 2.90
CA LYS A 112 -14.63 -4.89 1.82
C LYS A 112 -14.19 -3.44 1.97
N HIS A 113 -14.13 -2.92 3.19
CA HIS A 113 -13.62 -1.57 3.46
C HIS A 113 -12.15 -1.44 3.08
N LEU A 114 -11.33 -2.42 3.50
CA LEU A 114 -9.90 -2.43 3.22
C LEU A 114 -9.63 -2.57 1.71
N ASP A 115 -10.35 -3.46 1.03
CA ASP A 115 -10.17 -3.68 -0.40
C ASP A 115 -10.68 -2.50 -1.24
N ALA A 116 -11.81 -1.89 -0.87
CA ALA A 116 -12.27 -0.65 -1.50
C ALA A 116 -11.24 0.48 -1.32
N GLY A 117 -10.63 0.58 -0.13
CA GLY A 117 -9.58 1.56 0.14
C GLY A 117 -8.29 1.32 -0.66
N THR A 118 -7.83 0.08 -0.74
CA THR A 118 -6.64 -0.26 -1.56
C THR A 118 -6.91 -0.07 -3.06
N TRP A 119 -8.11 -0.40 -3.54
CA TRP A 119 -8.53 -0.14 -4.91
C TRP A 119 -8.57 1.36 -5.22
N TRP A 120 -9.19 2.14 -4.34
CA TRP A 120 -9.26 3.59 -4.47
C TRP A 120 -7.85 4.21 -4.47
N LEU A 121 -6.96 3.72 -3.60
CA LEU A 121 -5.57 4.15 -3.54
C LEU A 121 -4.84 3.87 -4.86
N ARG A 122 -5.02 2.69 -5.48
CA ARG A 122 -4.48 2.39 -6.82
C ARG A 122 -4.97 3.40 -7.87
N LYS A 123 -6.26 3.74 -7.87
CA LYS A 123 -6.81 4.76 -8.79
C LYS A 123 -6.29 6.17 -8.49
N LYS A 124 -5.91 6.47 -7.25
CA LYS A 124 -5.25 7.74 -6.89
C LYS A 124 -3.80 7.77 -7.35
N MET A 125 -3.06 6.68 -7.19
CA MET A 125 -1.68 6.56 -7.68
C MET A 125 -1.60 6.80 -9.19
N SER A 126 -2.53 6.22 -9.97
CA SER A 126 -2.54 6.39 -11.43
C SER A 126 -2.81 7.83 -11.89
N LYS A 127 -3.40 8.67 -11.04
CA LYS A 127 -3.69 10.09 -11.31
C LYS A 127 -2.67 11.04 -10.70
N SER A 128 -1.94 10.63 -9.67
CA SER A 128 -1.11 11.53 -8.85
C SER A 128 0.37 11.33 -9.16
N PRO A 129 1.13 12.35 -9.61
CA PRO A 129 2.53 12.18 -10.00
C PRO A 129 3.50 12.02 -8.82
N ASN A 130 3.06 12.28 -7.59
CA ASN A 130 3.90 12.32 -6.39
C ASN A 130 3.89 11.01 -5.56
N HIS A 131 3.33 9.92 -6.09
CA HIS A 131 3.41 8.62 -5.42
C HIS A 131 4.81 8.01 -5.58
N LYS A 132 5.20 7.14 -4.63
CA LYS A 132 6.44 6.38 -4.68
C LYS A 132 6.43 5.49 -5.92
N PRO A 133 7.45 5.59 -6.80
CA PRO A 133 7.49 4.78 -8.01
C PRO A 133 7.66 3.30 -7.67
N ARG A 134 7.16 2.42 -8.54
CA ARG A 134 7.41 0.95 -8.52
C ARG A 134 6.92 0.25 -7.24
N VAL A 135 5.86 0.78 -6.64
CA VAL A 135 5.09 0.18 -5.54
C VAL A 135 3.80 -0.41 -6.07
N ALA A 136 3.49 -1.64 -5.70
CA ALA A 136 2.18 -2.25 -5.94
C ALA A 136 1.38 -2.36 -4.64
N ILE A 137 0.12 -1.93 -4.67
CA ILE A 137 -0.82 -2.08 -3.55
C ILE A 137 -1.75 -3.26 -3.83
N LEU A 138 -1.70 -4.27 -2.96
CA LEU A 138 -2.47 -5.51 -3.12
C LEU A 138 -3.66 -5.55 -2.14
N ASP A 139 -4.64 -6.37 -2.46
CA ASP A 139 -5.85 -6.54 -1.66
C ASP A 139 -5.64 -7.47 -0.46
N THR A 140 -6.68 -7.62 0.36
CA THR A 140 -6.66 -8.49 1.55
C THR A 140 -6.62 -9.97 1.18
N MET A 141 -7.07 -10.34 -0.01
CA MET A 141 -7.02 -11.71 -0.53
C MET A 141 -5.58 -12.18 -0.77
N PHE A 142 -4.70 -11.30 -1.24
CA PHE A 142 -3.28 -11.59 -1.39
C PHE A 142 -2.65 -12.07 -0.07
N SER A 143 -2.86 -11.33 1.02
CA SER A 143 -2.35 -11.71 2.34
C SER A 143 -2.89 -13.05 2.84
N SER A 144 -4.17 -13.32 2.56
CA SER A 144 -4.85 -14.55 2.94
C SER A 144 -4.29 -15.76 2.19
N MET A 145 -3.99 -15.57 0.90
CA MET A 145 -3.36 -16.58 0.05
C MET A 145 -1.94 -16.90 0.51
N LEU A 146 -1.10 -15.87 0.76
CA LEU A 146 0.26 -16.05 1.26
C LEU A 146 0.26 -16.91 2.53
N TYR A 147 -0.67 -16.61 3.46
CA TYR A 147 -0.80 -17.35 4.71
C TYR A 147 -1.33 -18.77 4.53
N LYS A 148 -2.48 -18.93 3.84
CA LYS A 148 -3.17 -20.24 3.75
C LYS A 148 -2.37 -21.28 2.98
N ARG A 149 -1.56 -20.86 2.01
CA ARG A 149 -0.89 -21.80 1.10
C ARG A 149 0.61 -21.97 1.36
N GLY A 150 1.24 -21.08 2.14
CA GLY A 150 2.60 -21.25 2.66
C GLY A 150 3.57 -21.91 1.68
N SER A 151 4.39 -22.82 2.16
CA SER A 151 5.40 -23.54 1.36
C SER A 151 4.85 -24.44 0.25
N LYS A 152 3.52 -24.64 0.15
CA LYS A 152 2.84 -25.53 -0.81
C LYS A 152 2.25 -24.80 -2.02
N ILE A 153 2.52 -23.50 -2.18
CA ILE A 153 2.05 -22.74 -3.35
C ILE A 153 2.69 -23.31 -4.62
N THR A 154 1.87 -23.92 -5.47
CA THR A 154 2.18 -24.00 -6.90
C THR A 154 1.53 -22.81 -7.62
N ILE A 155 2.17 -22.36 -8.70
CA ILE A 155 1.72 -21.19 -9.48
C ILE A 155 0.31 -21.44 -10.04
N ASN A 156 0.04 -22.68 -10.48
CA ASN A 156 -1.24 -23.06 -11.08
C ASN A 156 -2.39 -23.03 -10.07
N ASP A 157 -2.18 -23.51 -8.84
CA ASP A 157 -3.23 -23.47 -7.80
C ASP A 157 -3.62 -22.03 -7.43
N THR A 158 -2.64 -21.12 -7.47
CA THR A 158 -2.80 -19.70 -7.16
C THR A 158 -3.65 -18.98 -8.19
N LEU A 159 -3.32 -19.18 -9.46
CA LEU A 159 -4.04 -18.60 -10.59
C LEU A 159 -5.46 -19.14 -10.68
N LEU A 160 -5.65 -20.46 -10.55
CA LEU A 160 -6.97 -21.07 -10.64
C LEU A 160 -7.91 -20.51 -9.56
N SER A 161 -7.48 -20.42 -8.29
CA SER A 161 -8.33 -19.89 -7.21
C SER A 161 -8.61 -18.39 -7.27
N TYR A 162 -7.74 -17.61 -7.91
CA TYR A 162 -8.02 -16.20 -8.20
C TYR A 162 -9.00 -16.05 -9.37
N MET A 163 -8.88 -16.92 -10.38
CA MET A 163 -9.66 -16.84 -11.62
C MET A 163 -11.06 -17.46 -11.52
N ASP A 164 -11.22 -18.54 -10.74
CA ASP A 164 -12.48 -19.29 -10.61
C ASP A 164 -13.40 -18.76 -9.51
N GLY A 165 -12.95 -17.79 -8.70
CA GLY A 165 -13.72 -17.26 -7.59
C GLY A 165 -14.04 -18.29 -6.49
N SER A 166 -13.40 -19.46 -6.47
CA SER A 166 -13.56 -20.51 -5.45
C SER A 166 -13.17 -20.04 -4.04
N PHE A 167 -12.42 -18.95 -3.92
CA PHE A 167 -12.21 -18.25 -2.65
C PHE A 167 -13.40 -17.35 -2.26
N CYS A 168 -14.09 -16.77 -3.24
CA CYS A 168 -15.30 -15.96 -3.04
C CYS A 168 -16.49 -16.81 -2.60
N SER A 169 -16.57 -18.09 -3.02
CA SER A 169 -17.63 -19.00 -2.57
C SER A 169 -17.55 -19.33 -1.07
N GLN A 170 -16.40 -19.12 -0.41
CA GLN A 170 -16.26 -19.19 1.05
C GLN A 170 -16.63 -17.88 1.77
N ASN A 171 -16.91 -16.80 1.03
CA ASN A 171 -17.39 -15.50 1.52
C ASN A 171 -18.43 -14.92 0.54
N PRO A 172 -19.69 -15.39 0.57
CA PRO A 172 -20.71 -15.10 -0.45
C PRO A 172 -21.13 -13.62 -0.54
N SER A 173 -20.57 -12.75 0.30
CA SER A 173 -20.83 -11.32 0.31
C SER A 173 -19.96 -10.51 -0.67
N ILE A 174 -19.03 -11.13 -1.39
CA ILE A 174 -18.09 -10.44 -2.29
C ILE A 174 -18.57 -10.56 -3.75
N SER A 175 -19.26 -9.54 -4.28
CA SER A 175 -19.50 -9.40 -5.72
C SER A 175 -18.51 -8.41 -6.31
N PHE A 176 -17.45 -8.90 -6.96
CA PHE A 176 -16.51 -8.06 -7.69
C PHE A 176 -17.14 -7.61 -9.02
N LYS A 177 -17.74 -6.42 -9.07
CA LYS A 177 -18.30 -5.88 -10.32
C LYS A 177 -17.20 -5.41 -11.29
N GLU A 178 -16.12 -4.85 -10.74
CA GLU A 178 -14.96 -4.33 -11.48
C GLU A 178 -13.70 -4.45 -10.61
N ALA A 179 -13.41 -5.64 -10.07
CA ALA A 179 -12.08 -5.86 -9.52
C ALA A 179 -11.06 -5.58 -10.64
N ASP A 180 -10.16 -4.62 -10.42
CA ASP A 180 -8.84 -4.71 -11.00
C ASP A 180 -8.32 -6.08 -10.54
N LYS A 181 -8.48 -7.12 -11.36
CA LYS A 181 -8.11 -8.48 -10.99
C LYS A 181 -6.60 -8.46 -10.79
N VAL A 182 -6.15 -8.46 -9.53
CA VAL A 182 -4.75 -8.64 -9.13
C VAL A 182 -4.30 -10.03 -9.53
N ILE A 183 -4.11 -10.22 -10.82
CA ILE A 183 -3.39 -11.34 -11.36
C ILE A 183 -1.90 -10.97 -11.20
N ILE A 184 -0.96 -11.93 -11.21
CA ILE A 184 0.50 -11.67 -11.20
C ILE A 184 1.11 -12.36 -12.45
N PHE A 185 1.98 -11.69 -13.23
CA PHE A 185 2.47 -12.07 -14.56
C PHE A 185 3.93 -12.32 -14.54
N PHE A 186 4.42 -13.36 -15.23
CA PHE A 186 5.83 -13.41 -15.65
C PHE A 186 6.11 -14.28 -16.90
N GLN A 187 7.24 -14.02 -17.55
CA GLN A 187 7.71 -14.54 -18.84
C GLN A 187 8.65 -15.75 -18.67
N ILE A 188 8.52 -16.75 -19.56
CA ILE A 188 9.52 -17.81 -19.82
C ILE A 188 9.59 -17.99 -21.35
N ASP A 189 10.78 -17.82 -21.95
CA ASP A 189 11.06 -18.05 -23.38
C ASP A 189 10.91 -19.56 -23.76
N GLU A 190 10.68 -20.03 -24.98
CA GLU A 190 10.53 -19.38 -26.29
C GLU A 190 9.61 -20.18 -27.27
N VAL A 191 8.87 -21.22 -26.84
CA VAL A 191 8.28 -22.16 -27.83
C VAL A 191 6.79 -22.47 -27.70
N ILE A 192 6.09 -22.18 -26.59
CA ILE A 192 4.62 -22.37 -26.55
C ILE A 192 3.94 -21.24 -25.78
N ASN A 193 3.27 -20.38 -26.54
CA ASN A 193 2.49 -19.22 -26.07
C ASN A 193 1.35 -19.64 -25.11
N LEU A 194 1.42 -19.21 -23.85
CA LEU A 194 0.27 -19.12 -22.95
C LEU A 194 0.31 -17.77 -22.21
N TYR A 195 -0.54 -16.85 -22.65
CA TYR A 195 -0.66 -15.49 -22.11
C TYR A 195 -1.47 -15.49 -20.81
N VAL A 196 -0.90 -15.03 -19.68
CA VAL A 196 -1.65 -14.90 -18.41
C VAL A 196 -1.56 -13.49 -17.82
N ILE A 197 -2.24 -12.58 -18.53
CA ILE A 197 -2.89 -11.30 -18.15
C ILE A 197 -3.04 -10.84 -16.67
N VAL A 198 -2.08 -10.18 -15.99
CA VAL A 198 -2.32 -9.34 -14.78
C VAL A 198 -3.33 -8.23 -15.04
N TYR A 199 -4.57 -8.37 -14.61
CA TYR A 199 -5.55 -7.28 -14.69
C TYR A 199 -5.40 -6.24 -13.54
N VAL A 200 -4.18 -5.86 -13.16
CA VAL A 200 -3.89 -4.64 -12.38
C VAL A 200 -2.99 -3.73 -13.18
N LEU A 201 -3.43 -3.40 -14.39
CA LEU A 201 -3.03 -2.20 -15.09
C LEU A 201 -4.24 -1.77 -15.91
N THR A 202 -5.09 -0.91 -15.35
CA THR A 202 -6.07 -0.18 -16.16
C THR A 202 -5.33 0.48 -17.32
N THR A 203 -5.56 -0.01 -18.54
CA THR A 203 -5.72 0.74 -19.81
C THR A 203 -4.73 1.85 -20.19
N ARG A 204 -3.63 2.07 -19.46
CA ARG A 204 -2.61 3.10 -19.76
C ARG A 204 -1.16 2.68 -19.49
N CYS A 205 -0.90 1.52 -18.88
CA CYS A 205 0.46 1.04 -18.67
C CYS A 205 0.92 -0.04 -19.67
N MET A 206 0.15 -0.31 -20.73
CA MET A 206 0.61 -1.16 -21.84
C MET A 206 1.80 -0.56 -22.63
N TYR A 207 2.24 0.66 -22.32
CA TYR A 207 3.37 1.32 -22.97
C TYR A 207 4.66 1.37 -22.14
N TYR A 208 4.73 0.75 -20.96
CA TYR A 208 5.97 0.68 -20.19
C TYR A 208 6.50 -0.74 -20.04
N GLN A 209 7.06 -1.21 -21.15
CA GLN A 209 8.23 -2.08 -21.20
C GLN A 209 9.21 -1.75 -20.04
N TYR A 210 9.55 -2.74 -19.18
CA TYR A 210 10.73 -2.78 -18.27
C TYR A 210 10.73 -2.12 -16.87
N TYR A 211 9.61 -1.81 -16.20
CA TYR A 211 9.71 -1.43 -14.77
C TYR A 211 9.66 -2.65 -13.84
N VAL A 212 10.85 -3.04 -13.37
CA VAL A 212 11.05 -4.07 -12.34
C VAL A 212 10.34 -3.66 -11.04
N LEU A 213 9.33 -4.38 -10.59
CA LEU A 213 8.66 -4.12 -9.31
C LEU A 213 9.68 -4.16 -8.15
N VAL A 214 9.66 -3.14 -7.29
CA VAL A 214 10.59 -3.01 -6.14
C VAL A 214 9.90 -3.29 -4.83
N GLN A 215 8.63 -2.87 -4.70
CA GLN A 215 7.95 -2.89 -3.41
C GLN A 215 6.50 -3.36 -3.56
N ILE A 216 6.02 -4.14 -2.61
CA ILE A 216 4.62 -4.54 -2.48
C ILE A 216 4.10 -4.13 -1.11
N ALA A 217 2.91 -3.54 -1.05
CA ALA A 217 2.29 -3.17 0.21
C ALA A 217 0.82 -3.62 0.26
N PHE A 218 0.39 -4.14 1.40
CA PHE A 218 -0.93 -4.77 1.54
C PHE A 218 -1.38 -4.87 2.99
N ALA A 219 -2.68 -5.08 3.20
CA ALA A 219 -3.27 -5.28 4.51
C ALA A 219 -3.31 -6.78 4.88
N LEU A 220 -2.85 -7.11 6.08
CA LEU A 220 -2.94 -8.45 6.67
C LEU A 220 -4.08 -8.49 7.69
N ASN A 221 -5.03 -9.40 7.47
CA ASN A 221 -6.04 -9.72 8.48
C ASN A 221 -5.52 -10.79 9.45
N VAL A 222 -5.44 -10.44 10.72
CA VAL A 222 -4.98 -11.28 11.82
C VAL A 222 -6.20 -11.76 12.61
N ARG A 223 -6.47 -13.07 12.56
CA ARG A 223 -7.58 -13.75 13.25
C ARG A 223 -8.99 -13.18 13.01
N ASN A 224 -9.22 -12.52 11.88
CA ASN A 224 -10.50 -11.85 11.57
C ASN A 224 -10.87 -10.76 12.59
N SER A 225 -9.90 -10.23 13.33
CA SER A 225 -10.14 -9.27 14.40
C SER A 225 -9.13 -8.12 14.47
N HIS A 226 -8.03 -8.20 13.71
CA HIS A 226 -7.01 -7.16 13.71
C HIS A 226 -6.41 -6.97 12.33
N TRP A 227 -6.09 -5.71 12.00
CA TRP A 227 -5.52 -5.31 10.72
C TRP A 227 -4.11 -4.77 10.92
N VAL A 228 -3.20 -5.22 10.06
CA VAL A 228 -1.80 -4.79 10.04
C VAL A 228 -1.42 -4.40 8.63
N ALA A 229 -0.76 -3.26 8.44
CA ALA A 229 -0.19 -2.90 7.14
C ALA A 229 1.20 -3.52 6.99
N LEU A 230 1.44 -4.15 5.85
CA LEU A 230 2.74 -4.72 5.50
C LEU A 230 3.32 -3.98 4.31
N ASP A 231 4.62 -3.75 4.40
CA ASP A 231 5.44 -3.16 3.36
C ASP A 231 6.64 -4.05 3.08
N CYS A 232 6.69 -4.66 1.91
CA CYS A 232 7.79 -5.54 1.53
C CYS A 232 8.63 -4.90 0.43
N ASP A 233 9.86 -4.52 0.75
CA ASP A 233 10.88 -4.18 -0.22
C ASP A 233 11.57 -5.47 -0.71
N ILE A 234 11.38 -5.77 -1.98
CA ILE A 234 11.86 -7.00 -2.62
C ILE A 234 13.38 -6.96 -2.81
N ASN A 235 13.93 -5.78 -3.10
CA ASN A 235 15.35 -5.63 -3.40
C ASN A 235 16.17 -5.62 -2.11
N ASP A 236 15.72 -4.85 -1.13
CA ASP A 236 16.38 -4.74 0.17
C ASP A 236 16.07 -5.92 1.09
N ARG A 237 15.12 -6.79 0.69
CA ARG A 237 14.70 -7.98 1.42
C ARG A 237 14.17 -7.61 2.81
N VAL A 238 13.36 -6.56 2.88
CA VAL A 238 12.81 -6.04 4.13
C VAL A 238 11.30 -6.15 4.12
N ILE A 239 10.72 -6.76 5.16
CA ILE A 239 9.29 -6.67 5.47
C ILE A 239 9.13 -5.73 6.67
N CYS A 240 8.59 -4.54 6.43
CA CYS A 240 8.21 -3.61 7.48
C CYS A 240 6.76 -3.87 7.90
N VAL A 241 6.57 -4.07 9.21
CA VAL A 241 5.27 -4.39 9.82
C VAL A 241 4.74 -3.18 10.57
N LEU A 242 3.73 -2.53 10.01
CA LEU A 242 3.09 -1.34 10.57
C LEU A 242 1.86 -1.76 11.39
N ASP A 243 2.12 -2.15 12.64
CA ASP A 243 1.11 -2.61 13.60
C ASP A 243 0.74 -1.53 14.63
N SER A 244 -0.49 -1.04 14.56
CA SER A 244 -1.04 -0.09 15.53
C SER A 244 -1.50 -0.73 16.85
N MET A 245 -1.42 -2.07 16.99
CA MET A 245 -1.75 -2.79 18.22
C MET A 245 -0.68 -3.85 18.53
N MET A 246 0.44 -3.41 19.12
CA MET A 246 1.60 -4.28 19.39
C MET A 246 1.29 -5.45 20.34
N SER A 247 0.24 -5.36 21.15
CA SER A 247 -0.24 -6.48 21.98
C SER A 247 -0.69 -7.69 21.16
N SER A 248 -0.93 -7.52 19.85
CA SER A 248 -1.31 -8.58 18.92
C SER A 248 -0.12 -9.26 18.21
N ARG A 249 1.12 -8.84 18.51
CA ARG A 249 2.34 -9.26 17.80
C ARG A 249 2.49 -10.75 17.59
N SER A 250 2.31 -11.53 18.66
CA SER A 250 2.42 -13.00 18.62
C SER A 250 1.45 -13.67 17.65
N HIS A 251 0.38 -12.97 17.25
CA HIS A 251 -0.65 -13.49 16.35
C HIS A 251 -0.31 -13.33 14.88
N TRP A 252 0.41 -12.28 14.50
CA TRP A 252 0.81 -12.07 13.10
C TRP A 252 2.22 -12.56 12.80
N GLU A 253 3.12 -12.67 13.79
CA GLU A 253 4.49 -13.17 13.58
C GLU A 253 4.52 -14.54 12.90
N LYS A 254 3.69 -15.47 13.40
CA LYS A 254 3.54 -16.81 12.79
C LYS A 254 2.95 -16.76 11.38
N LYS A 255 2.14 -15.75 11.07
CA LYS A 255 1.56 -15.61 9.73
C LYS A 255 2.58 -15.17 8.71
N ILE A 256 3.44 -14.22 9.09
CA ILE A 256 4.42 -13.63 8.19
C ILE A 256 5.69 -14.47 8.02
N GLU A 257 5.95 -15.44 8.91
CA GLU A 257 7.11 -16.34 8.88
C GLU A 257 7.35 -16.96 7.49
N TYR A 258 6.27 -17.33 6.79
CA TYR A 258 6.34 -17.96 5.48
C TYR A 258 6.45 -16.97 4.32
N PHE A 259 6.13 -15.70 4.54
CA PHE A 259 6.03 -14.69 3.47
C PHE A 259 7.34 -14.53 2.69
N PRO A 260 8.52 -14.40 3.33
CA PRO A 260 9.81 -14.41 2.65
C PRO A 260 9.96 -15.52 1.61
N SER A 261 9.75 -16.77 2.03
CA SER A 261 9.90 -17.94 1.16
C SER A 261 8.88 -17.98 0.02
N THR A 262 7.65 -17.52 0.29
CA THR A 262 6.59 -17.46 -0.72
C THR A 262 6.88 -16.36 -1.73
N ILE A 263 7.32 -15.18 -1.29
CA ILE A 263 7.75 -14.09 -2.18
C ILE A 263 8.90 -14.56 -3.06
N ASP A 264 9.89 -15.27 -2.50
CA ASP A 264 11.01 -15.81 -3.28
C ASP A 264 10.56 -16.83 -4.32
N LYS A 265 9.65 -17.74 -3.96
CA LYS A 265 9.05 -18.67 -4.93
C LYS A 265 8.29 -17.95 -6.02
N LEU A 266 7.55 -16.89 -5.67
CA LEU A 266 6.91 -16.04 -6.66
C LEU A 266 7.97 -15.42 -7.57
N LEU A 267 9.05 -14.84 -7.04
CA LEU A 267 10.17 -14.29 -7.81
C LEU A 267 10.85 -15.31 -8.74
N ILE A 268 11.10 -16.53 -8.28
CA ILE A 268 11.69 -17.59 -9.12
C ILE A 268 10.72 -17.99 -10.23
N ALA A 269 9.45 -18.19 -9.88
CA ALA A 269 8.37 -18.39 -10.84
C ALA A 269 8.28 -17.24 -11.86
N CYS A 270 8.84 -16.07 -11.52
CA CYS A 270 8.89 -14.94 -12.42
C CYS A 270 9.94 -15.01 -13.53
N GLY A 271 10.84 -15.99 -13.47
CA GLY A 271 12.13 -15.85 -14.13
C GLY A 271 12.96 -14.68 -13.58
N ARG A 272 12.69 -14.21 -12.35
CA ARG A 272 13.51 -13.19 -11.69
C ARG A 272 14.54 -13.85 -10.79
N GLU A 273 15.74 -13.28 -10.81
CA GLU A 273 16.75 -13.61 -9.81
C GLU A 273 16.29 -13.15 -8.42
N VAL A 274 16.52 -14.03 -7.46
CA VAL A 274 16.29 -13.81 -6.03
C VAL A 274 17.54 -13.15 -5.47
N PRO A 275 17.48 -11.92 -4.92
CA PRO A 275 18.62 -11.34 -4.23
C PRO A 275 19.19 -12.27 -3.16
N ASN A 276 20.52 -12.38 -3.10
CA ASN A 276 21.23 -13.26 -2.17
C ASN A 276 21.11 -12.85 -0.68
N ASN A 277 20.56 -11.67 -0.40
CA ASN A 277 20.41 -11.17 0.96
C ASN A 277 19.27 -11.91 1.69
N GLU A 278 19.47 -12.19 2.97
CA GLU A 278 18.42 -12.73 3.83
C GLU A 278 17.30 -11.70 4.10
N TRP A 279 16.07 -12.21 4.22
CA TRP A 279 14.93 -11.39 4.59
C TRP A 279 15.01 -10.90 6.02
N LYS A 280 14.75 -9.60 6.22
CA LYS A 280 14.69 -8.94 7.51
C LYS A 280 13.26 -8.48 7.79
N ILE A 281 12.79 -8.70 9.00
CA ILE A 281 11.49 -8.19 9.47
C ILE A 281 11.76 -7.00 10.39
N ILE A 282 11.22 -5.83 10.04
CA ILE A 282 11.39 -4.59 10.81
C ILE A 282 10.04 -4.16 11.38
N ILE A 283 10.03 -3.84 12.66
CA ILE A 283 8.83 -3.40 13.37
C ILE A 283 9.12 -1.99 13.92
N PRO A 284 8.78 -0.93 13.16
CA PRO A 284 9.03 0.43 13.61
C PRO A 284 8.14 0.79 14.80
N LYS A 285 8.66 1.64 15.69
CA LYS A 285 7.86 2.23 16.77
C LYS A 285 6.94 3.31 16.17
N ILE A 286 5.65 3.00 16.10
CA ILE A 286 4.60 3.87 15.55
C ILE A 286 3.49 4.10 16.59
N PRO A 287 2.67 5.16 16.43
CA PRO A 287 1.54 5.42 17.31
C PRO A 287 0.61 4.21 17.43
N GLN A 288 0.10 3.97 18.63
CA GLN A 288 -0.78 2.85 18.93
C GLN A 288 -2.24 3.30 18.90
N GLN A 289 -3.11 2.38 18.47
CA GLN A 289 -4.55 2.61 18.39
C GLN A 289 -5.23 2.57 19.76
N MET A 290 -6.42 3.14 19.82
CA MET A 290 -7.41 2.91 20.86
C MET A 290 -8.66 2.28 20.23
N GLY A 291 -9.20 1.22 20.84
CA GLY A 291 -10.41 0.56 20.34
C GLY A 291 -10.25 -0.13 18.98
N GLY A 292 -11.32 -0.17 18.19
CA GLY A 292 -11.53 -0.84 16.91
C GLY A 292 -10.98 -0.11 15.68
N ASP A 293 -9.94 0.69 15.84
CA ASP A 293 -9.39 1.56 14.78
C ASP A 293 -8.31 0.92 13.90
N CYS A 294 -7.92 -0.33 14.12
CA CYS A 294 -6.85 -1.02 13.36
C CYS A 294 -7.03 -0.94 11.84
N GLY A 295 -8.26 -1.05 11.35
CA GLY A 295 -8.55 -1.00 9.92
C GLY A 295 -8.25 0.36 9.30
N ILE A 296 -8.62 1.45 9.96
CA ILE A 296 -8.35 2.81 9.46
C ILE A 296 -6.86 3.18 9.63
N PHE A 297 -6.21 2.73 10.71
CA PHE A 297 -4.75 2.82 10.82
C PHE A 297 -4.06 2.12 9.65
N THR A 298 -4.49 0.90 9.32
CA THR A 298 -3.93 0.11 8.22
C THR A 298 -4.10 0.81 6.88
N LEU A 299 -5.31 1.31 6.56
CA LEU A 299 -5.55 2.08 5.33
C LEU A 299 -4.65 3.31 5.24
N MET A 300 -4.57 4.09 6.31
CA MET A 300 -3.78 5.32 6.32
C MET A 300 -2.27 5.04 6.29
N HIS A 301 -1.78 3.97 6.92
CA HIS A 301 -0.39 3.53 6.77
C HIS A 301 -0.03 3.20 5.33
N LEU A 302 -0.90 2.46 4.62
CA LEU A 302 -0.69 2.16 3.20
C LEU A 302 -0.65 3.43 2.34
N GLU A 303 -1.53 4.40 2.62
CA GLU A 303 -1.51 5.69 1.94
C GLU A 303 -0.24 6.50 2.24
N TYR A 304 0.16 6.55 3.51
CA TYR A 304 1.36 7.28 3.92
C TYR A 304 2.60 6.70 3.25
N LEU A 305 2.71 5.38 3.20
CA LEU A 305 3.78 4.67 2.51
C LEU A 305 3.84 5.04 1.02
N VAL A 306 2.70 4.98 0.34
CA VAL A 306 2.62 5.29 -1.10
C VAL A 306 2.97 6.74 -1.39
N PHE A 307 2.61 7.67 -0.52
CA PHE A 307 2.85 9.10 -0.72
C PHE A 307 4.04 9.64 0.09
N GLY A 308 4.90 8.76 0.62
CA GLY A 308 6.15 9.13 1.27
C GLY A 308 5.99 9.91 2.58
N LYS A 309 4.90 9.73 3.32
CA LYS A 309 4.65 10.31 4.64
C LYS A 309 5.19 9.39 5.73
N ASP A 310 5.73 9.99 6.80
CA ASP A 310 6.22 9.24 7.96
C ASP A 310 5.03 8.61 8.72
N PRO A 311 4.97 7.27 8.89
CA PRO A 311 3.91 6.60 9.64
C PRO A 311 3.81 7.08 11.10
N LYS A 312 4.86 7.67 11.68
CA LYS A 312 4.81 8.26 13.03
C LYS A 312 3.86 9.45 13.14
N LEU A 313 3.49 10.08 12.03
CA LEU A 313 2.56 11.21 11.98
C LEU A 313 1.09 10.77 12.04
N LEU A 314 0.80 9.47 11.97
CA LEU A 314 -0.55 8.91 12.08
C LEU A 314 -0.89 8.63 13.55
N THR A 315 -1.37 9.65 14.27
CA THR A 315 -1.74 9.53 15.68
C THR A 315 -3.22 9.19 15.86
N GLN A 316 -3.57 8.60 16.99
CA GLN A 316 -4.96 8.29 17.36
C GLN A 316 -5.89 9.51 17.27
N SER A 317 -5.39 10.71 17.60
CA SER A 317 -6.17 11.96 17.54
C SER A 317 -6.67 12.31 16.14
N LYS A 318 -6.00 11.84 15.07
CA LYS A 318 -6.40 12.08 13.68
C LYS A 318 -7.42 11.06 13.17
N ILE A 319 -7.61 9.94 13.87
CA ILE A 319 -8.36 8.79 13.34
C ILE A 319 -9.84 9.12 13.12
N ALA A 320 -10.45 9.86 14.05
CA ALA A 320 -11.82 10.34 13.91
C ALA A 320 -12.03 11.17 12.63
N GLU A 321 -11.05 12.01 12.30
CA GLU A 321 -11.07 12.83 11.08
C GLU A 321 -10.82 11.96 9.84
N PHE A 322 -9.83 11.06 9.89
CA PHE A 322 -9.53 10.16 8.77
C PHE A 322 -10.67 9.22 8.43
N ARG A 323 -11.42 8.71 9.42
CA ARG A 323 -12.66 7.95 9.21
C ARG A 323 -13.67 8.72 8.37
N LYS A 324 -13.99 9.95 8.78
CA LYS A 324 -14.91 10.83 8.06
C LYS A 324 -14.38 11.20 6.68
N LYS A 325 -13.08 11.50 6.58
CA LYS A 325 -12.40 11.78 5.30
C LYS A 325 -12.50 10.59 4.34
N LYS A 326 -12.25 9.35 4.78
CA LYS A 326 -12.37 8.16 3.93
C LYS A 326 -13.79 7.91 3.47
N ALA A 327 -14.76 8.08 4.37
CA ALA A 327 -16.17 8.02 4.00
C ALA A 327 -16.52 9.07 2.92
N VAL A 328 -16.05 10.31 3.06
CA VAL A 328 -16.23 11.35 2.04
C VAL A 328 -15.50 11.00 0.74
N ASP A 329 -14.24 10.55 0.81
CA ASP A 329 -13.43 10.20 -0.35
C ASP A 329 -14.08 9.11 -1.19
N PHE A 330 -14.63 8.08 -0.55
CA PHE A 330 -15.33 6.99 -1.24
C PHE A 330 -16.69 7.45 -1.76
N PHE A 331 -17.44 8.26 -0.99
CA PHE A 331 -18.74 8.78 -1.41
C PHE A 331 -18.62 9.68 -2.64
N ARG A 332 -17.58 10.53 -2.69
CA ARG A 332 -17.29 11.39 -3.85
C ARG A 332 -16.83 10.62 -5.07
N TRP A 333 -16.20 9.47 -4.86
CA TRP A 333 -15.68 8.66 -5.95
C TRP A 333 -16.75 7.77 -6.57
N GLY A 334 -17.64 7.21 -5.73
CA GLY A 334 -18.70 6.34 -6.18
C GLY A 334 -19.87 7.07 -6.85
N THR A 335 -20.70 6.29 -7.52
CA THR A 335 -21.91 6.76 -8.19
C THR A 335 -23.14 6.36 -7.38
N LEU A 336 -24.02 7.32 -7.08
CA LEU A 336 -25.31 7.03 -6.45
C LEU A 336 -26.21 6.28 -7.45
N THR A 337 -26.71 5.12 -7.05
CA THR A 337 -27.63 4.30 -7.84
C THR A 337 -28.86 3.93 -7.00
N SER A 338 -30.02 3.81 -7.63
CA SER A 338 -31.25 3.33 -6.98
C SER A 338 -31.30 1.81 -7.05
N THR A 339 -31.77 1.15 -5.99
CA THR A 339 -31.92 -0.32 -5.93
C THR A 339 -32.95 -0.90 -6.92
N SER A 340 -33.78 -0.05 -7.54
CA SER A 340 -34.91 -0.43 -8.40
C SER A 340 -34.59 -0.65 -9.90
N SER A 341 -33.33 -0.59 -10.35
CA SER A 341 -32.99 -0.63 -11.78
C SER A 341 -32.39 -1.96 -12.30
N ASN A 342 -32.51 -3.09 -11.59
CA ASN A 342 -31.90 -4.37 -12.00
C ASN A 342 -32.89 -5.54 -12.16
N SER A 343 -34.17 -5.28 -12.44
CA SER A 343 -35.17 -6.35 -12.62
C SER A 343 -35.92 -6.31 -13.95
N GLN A 344 -35.32 -5.81 -15.04
CA GLN A 344 -35.99 -5.79 -16.35
C GLN A 344 -35.18 -6.23 -17.59
N ASP A 345 -33.96 -6.76 -17.45
CA ASP A 345 -33.23 -7.32 -18.59
C ASP A 345 -32.77 -8.75 -18.32
N ALA A 346 -33.73 -9.64 -18.09
CA ALA A 346 -33.57 -11.09 -18.18
C ALA A 346 -34.93 -11.71 -18.48
N GLU A 347 -35.38 -11.57 -19.73
CA GLU A 347 -36.39 -12.43 -20.34
C GLU A 347 -35.79 -13.09 -21.59
#